data_AF-A0A7C4THQ9-F1
#
_entry.id   AF-A0A7C4THQ9-F1
#
_cell.length_a   1.000
_cell.length_b   1.000
_cell.length_c   1.000
_cell.angle_alpha   90.00
_cell.angle_beta   90.00
_cell.angle_gamma   90.00
#
_symmetry.space_group_name_H-M   'P 1'
#
loop_
_entity.id
_entity.type
_entity.pdbx_description
1 polymer ?
#
loop_
_entity_poly.entity_id
_entity_poly.type
_entity_poly.pdbx_seq_one_letter_code
_entity_poly.pdbx_strand_id
1 'polypeptide(L)'
;MVYWYFKIFNNIKNEEEVNEFARLEIESLFGNVSPIYNFTDKLIEEPLKNFTTPDIRIQDYITHELAYGKIQGYFGISQDVKEASKLVKRLSYIREIYLIIKTTKSAQEILKEIFPDGEIKKNVLFFQSQSYLLFRFITHQYFLEKSEYISKLSRNETEVNKNVEILFNHLTKDIYRIPSSINLTIGKRLQDYFANREEPSLYLTHYFHPYKGKFHPKMVRALLNYIYPEDSGLILDNFAGSGTLLVEANLLGLDSVGIEINPLSCLMSNVKCNALHFELEELKDYVDEYLKNLKTEVQKFNAGNDKNSLFNETPDDWLLNKSTILGRQLKDTMRMEDKVIPKVLIARRLLNNRHNDQFNDFLLLVLSGAISDVARRTTNQFIDVFQSRLNNLFLRLYLFKKLNEVLKIKLGKGKTYLADTRNMKSIINTETVNGIINSPPYAVALDYIKNDYPQLVLLELTNSIDELGKNIIGNPRLNYVNKEIYRKTDENGDLANYSQTAIKITDYLLSHNRTQAGLRSYKFFIDMIETLKEMHRVLIKNCKCVIIIGNNHYAVGDKYIEVPNDNVILEIGKKIGFKVDRIIDRKLQKSSEGIIREETVLIFQK
;
A
#
# COMPACT_ATOMS: atom_id res chain seq x y z
N MET A 1 37.54 3.13 8.71
CA MET A 1 36.38 3.26 9.61
C MET A 1 35.48 4.36 9.12
N VAL A 2 34.21 4.03 8.94
CA VAL A 2 33.16 4.93 8.45
C VAL A 2 32.02 4.89 9.46
N TYR A 3 31.50 6.05 9.81
CA TYR A 3 30.49 6.21 10.87
C TYR A 3 29.15 6.55 10.25
N TRP A 4 28.12 5.81 10.64
CA TRP A 4 26.77 5.94 10.09
C TRP A 4 25.78 6.28 11.20
N TYR A 5 24.99 7.33 10.99
CA TYR A 5 23.91 7.72 11.88
C TYR A 5 22.61 7.75 11.10
N PHE A 6 21.67 6.89 11.48
CA PHE A 6 20.37 6.72 10.86
C PHE A 6 19.33 7.44 11.69
N LYS A 7 18.78 8.55 11.19
CA LYS A 7 17.75 9.32 11.89
C LYS A 7 16.37 8.83 11.47
N ILE A 8 15.57 8.45 12.46
CA ILE A 8 14.22 7.94 12.26
C ILE A 8 13.27 9.08 11.89
N PHE A 9 12.20 8.75 11.16
CA PHE A 9 11.11 9.69 10.88
C PHE A 9 10.47 10.28 12.15
N ASN A 10 9.94 11.50 12.03
CA ASN A 10 9.23 12.17 13.11
C ASN A 10 7.73 11.84 13.21
N ASN A 11 7.23 11.01 12.29
CA ASN A 11 5.83 10.63 12.17
C ASN A 11 5.58 9.14 12.49
N ILE A 12 6.41 8.54 13.35
CA ILE A 12 6.20 7.16 13.80
C ILE A 12 5.01 7.08 14.76
N LYS A 13 4.17 6.06 14.62
CA LYS A 13 2.94 5.93 15.41
C LYS A 13 3.10 5.11 16.67
N ASN A 14 3.95 4.07 16.62
CA ASN A 14 4.05 3.04 17.65
C ASN A 14 5.51 2.77 18.01
N GLU A 15 5.80 2.39 19.27
CA GLU A 15 7.17 2.07 19.68
C GLU A 15 7.71 0.82 18.96
N GLU A 16 6.84 -0.15 18.66
CA GLU A 16 7.18 -1.37 17.93
C GLU A 16 7.68 -1.07 16.50
N GLU A 17 7.22 0.01 15.88
CA GLU A 17 7.71 0.45 14.57
C GLU A 17 9.18 0.85 14.62
N VAL A 18 9.61 1.46 15.73
CA VAL A 18 11.02 1.81 15.95
C VAL A 18 11.83 0.61 16.42
N ASN A 19 11.35 -0.09 17.45
CA ASN A 19 12.11 -1.12 18.15
C ASN A 19 12.28 -2.40 17.32
N GLU A 20 11.27 -2.74 16.52
CA GLU A 20 11.26 -3.95 15.70
C GLU A 20 11.48 -3.62 14.22
N PHE A 21 10.54 -2.94 13.55
CA PHE A 21 10.61 -2.81 12.08
C PHE A 21 11.79 -1.98 11.58
N ALA A 22 12.03 -0.80 12.16
CA ALA A 22 13.17 0.05 11.78
C ALA A 22 14.50 -0.66 12.04
N ARG A 23 14.62 -1.37 13.16
CA ARG A 23 15.81 -2.15 13.49
C ARG A 23 16.03 -3.29 12.50
N LEU A 24 14.98 -4.08 12.23
CA LEU A 24 15.04 -5.24 11.34
C LEU A 24 15.47 -4.86 9.92
N GLU A 25 14.94 -3.78 9.35
CA GLU A 25 15.33 -3.36 8.01
C GLU A 25 16.78 -2.86 7.95
N ILE A 26 17.24 -2.13 8.97
CA ILE A 26 18.62 -1.61 9.01
C ILE A 26 19.59 -2.75 9.24
N GLU A 27 19.32 -3.66 10.18
CA GLU A 27 20.18 -4.81 10.41
C GLU A 27 20.29 -5.71 9.18
N SER A 28 19.21 -5.84 8.40
CA SER A 28 19.19 -6.58 7.14
C SER A 28 20.01 -5.90 6.03
N LEU A 29 19.87 -4.58 5.85
CA LEU A 29 20.51 -3.86 4.75
C LEU A 29 21.94 -3.36 5.06
N PHE A 30 22.20 -3.03 6.32
CA PHE A 30 23.45 -2.44 6.78
C PHE A 30 24.26 -3.39 7.66
N GLY A 31 23.63 -4.24 8.47
CA GLY A 31 24.27 -5.04 9.51
C GLY A 31 24.12 -4.41 10.91
N ASN A 32 24.98 -4.81 11.83
CA ASN A 32 24.83 -4.47 13.25
C ASN A 32 24.76 -2.95 13.51
N VAL A 33 23.75 -2.54 14.29
CA VAL A 33 23.56 -1.17 14.75
C VAL A 33 23.20 -1.12 16.23
N SER A 34 23.48 0.01 16.87
CA SER A 34 23.08 0.33 18.24
C SER A 34 22.07 1.47 18.27
N PRO A 35 21.08 1.47 19.16
CA PRO A 35 20.12 2.56 19.25
C PRO A 35 20.78 3.88 19.68
N ILE A 36 20.29 4.98 19.13
CA ILE A 36 20.58 6.35 19.57
C ILE A 36 19.35 6.82 20.32
N TYR A 37 19.47 6.98 21.64
CA TYR A 37 18.39 7.50 22.48
C TYR A 37 18.24 9.03 22.35
N ASN A 38 19.37 9.73 22.24
CA ASN A 38 19.41 11.16 22.03
C ASN A 38 20.57 11.56 21.10
N PHE A 39 20.28 12.28 20.02
CA PHE A 39 21.31 12.77 19.12
C PHE A 39 22.21 13.83 19.76
N THR A 40 21.75 14.53 20.80
CA THR A 40 22.60 15.46 21.58
C THR A 40 23.80 14.75 22.18
N ASP A 41 23.64 13.52 22.67
CA ASP A 41 24.73 12.73 23.25
C ASP A 41 25.77 12.37 22.17
N LYS A 42 25.31 12.09 20.95
CA LYS A 42 26.21 11.81 19.81
C LYS A 42 26.92 13.04 19.28
N LEU A 43 26.33 14.22 19.39
CA LEU A 43 26.91 15.48 18.88
C LEU A 43 28.18 15.91 19.63
N ILE A 44 28.39 15.44 20.86
CA ILE A 44 29.61 15.73 21.64
C ILE A 44 30.70 14.67 21.47
N GLU A 45 30.42 13.58 20.76
CA GLU A 45 31.34 12.49 20.46
C GLU A 45 32.04 12.70 19.11
N GLU A 46 33.29 12.23 19.01
CA GLU A 46 34.00 12.14 17.73
C GLU A 46 33.42 10.99 16.87
N PRO A 47 33.29 11.17 15.54
CA PRO A 47 33.72 12.33 14.75
C PRO A 47 32.63 13.41 14.54
N LEU A 48 31.42 13.25 15.08
CA LEU A 48 30.30 14.15 14.80
C LEU A 48 30.53 15.56 15.37
N LYS A 49 31.21 15.65 16.52
CA LYS A 49 31.65 16.90 17.17
C LYS A 49 32.42 17.85 16.25
N ASN A 50 33.17 17.34 15.27
CA ASN A 50 33.91 18.19 14.31
C ASN A 50 33.00 19.03 13.41
N PHE A 51 31.70 18.72 13.35
CA PHE A 51 30.73 19.39 12.48
C PHE A 51 29.74 20.27 13.27
N THR A 52 30.07 20.63 14.52
CA THR A 52 29.24 21.51 15.38
C THR A 52 29.89 22.87 15.65
N THR A 53 30.62 23.40 14.66
CA THR A 53 31.29 24.70 14.75
C THR A 53 30.31 25.86 14.41
N PRO A 54 30.71 27.13 14.59
CA PRO A 54 29.90 28.24 14.09
C PRO A 54 29.64 28.19 12.58
N ASP A 55 30.62 27.72 11.79
CA ASP A 55 30.55 27.65 10.33
C ASP A 55 29.81 26.41 9.81
N ILE A 56 29.89 25.31 10.55
CA ILE A 56 29.22 24.04 10.22
C ILE A 56 28.30 23.69 11.37
N ARG A 57 26.99 23.79 11.12
CA ARG A 57 25.97 23.58 12.14
C ARG A 57 25.19 22.28 11.92
N ILE A 58 25.85 21.12 12.00
CA ILE A 58 25.16 19.84 11.77
C ILE A 58 24.04 19.59 12.78
N GLN A 59 24.17 20.14 14.00
CA GLN A 59 23.16 20.12 15.05
C GLN A 59 21.82 20.66 14.54
N ASP A 60 21.83 21.74 13.74
CA ASP A 60 20.60 22.38 13.25
C ASP A 60 19.84 21.47 12.27
N TYR A 61 20.53 20.50 11.64
CA TYR A 61 19.92 19.50 10.77
C TYR A 61 19.55 18.21 11.52
N ILE A 62 20.49 17.64 12.28
CA ILE A 62 20.28 16.33 12.90
C ILE A 62 19.22 16.39 14.01
N THR A 63 19.11 17.51 14.74
CA THR A 63 18.08 17.69 15.76
C THR A 63 16.79 18.33 15.22
N HIS A 64 16.72 18.66 13.92
CA HIS A 64 15.50 19.19 13.31
C HIS A 64 14.42 18.12 13.24
N GLU A 65 13.26 18.35 13.85
CA GLU A 65 12.13 17.41 13.83
C GLU A 65 12.55 15.98 14.25
N LEU A 66 13.03 15.83 15.48
CA LEU A 66 13.35 14.51 16.03
C LEU A 66 12.09 13.65 16.25
N ALA A 67 12.25 12.33 16.11
CA ALA A 67 11.23 11.34 16.45
C ALA A 67 10.79 11.47 17.91
N TYR A 68 9.50 11.20 18.17
CA TYR A 68 9.03 10.95 19.52
C TYR A 68 9.26 9.48 19.88
N GLY A 69 9.38 9.19 21.17
CA GLY A 69 9.74 7.87 21.69
C GLY A 69 11.18 7.83 22.21
N LYS A 70 11.57 6.68 22.75
CA LYS A 70 12.88 6.50 23.42
C LYS A 70 14.06 6.51 22.46
N ILE A 71 13.86 6.05 21.22
CA ILE A 71 14.92 5.91 20.22
C ILE A 71 14.71 6.96 19.13
N GLN A 72 15.71 7.82 18.92
CA GLN A 72 15.72 8.84 17.87
C GLN A 72 16.38 8.36 16.58
N GLY A 73 17.24 7.34 16.67
CA GLY A 73 17.97 6.83 15.53
C GLY A 73 18.76 5.56 15.84
N TYR A 74 19.61 5.17 14.90
CA TYR A 74 20.56 4.06 15.03
C TYR A 74 21.95 4.51 14.63
N PHE A 75 22.97 3.92 15.25
CA PHE A 75 24.37 4.16 14.98
C PHE A 75 25.04 2.87 14.51
N GLY A 76 25.88 2.97 13.50
CA GLY A 76 26.64 1.84 12.95
C GLY A 76 28.03 2.24 12.50
N ILE A 77 28.94 1.27 12.44
CA ILE A 77 30.31 1.45 11.96
C ILE A 77 30.58 0.41 10.88
N SER A 78 31.23 0.83 9.79
CA SER A 78 31.78 -0.08 8.77
C SER A 78 33.28 0.14 8.60
N GLN A 79 34.00 -0.92 8.20
CA GLN A 79 35.44 -0.81 7.92
C GLN A 79 35.68 0.06 6.68
N ASP A 80 34.94 -0.25 5.61
CA ASP A 80 34.97 0.43 4.33
C ASP A 80 33.70 1.25 4.07
N VAL A 81 33.78 2.13 3.07
CA VAL A 81 32.65 2.92 2.60
C VAL A 81 31.70 1.99 1.85
N LYS A 82 30.54 1.70 2.45
CA LYS A 82 29.46 0.97 1.79
C LYS A 82 28.76 1.88 0.79
N GLU A 83 28.22 1.29 -0.29
CA GLU A 83 27.36 2.01 -1.21
C GLU A 83 26.09 2.48 -0.47
N ALA A 84 25.90 3.79 -0.39
CA ALA A 84 24.75 4.41 0.29
C ALA A 84 23.47 4.30 -0.55
N SER A 85 23.56 4.12 -1.87
CA SER A 85 22.42 4.01 -2.80
C SER A 85 21.32 3.09 -2.27
N LYS A 86 21.70 1.88 -1.85
CA LYS A 86 20.75 0.86 -1.38
C LYS A 86 20.00 1.32 -0.13
N LEU A 87 20.71 1.91 0.83
CA LEU A 87 20.13 2.42 2.07
C LEU A 87 19.19 3.61 1.81
N VAL A 88 19.63 4.56 0.97
CA VAL A 88 18.84 5.76 0.60
C VAL A 88 17.56 5.40 -0.14
N LYS A 89 17.62 4.41 -1.03
CA LYS A 89 16.50 3.95 -1.86
C LYS A 89 15.49 3.12 -1.08
N ARG A 90 15.97 2.27 -0.16
CA ARG A 90 15.15 1.19 0.42
C ARG A 90 14.59 1.47 1.80
N LEU A 91 15.32 2.14 2.69
CA LEU A 91 14.90 2.29 4.09
C LEU A 91 13.57 3.05 4.20
N SER A 92 12.66 2.56 5.04
CA SER A 92 11.30 3.10 5.17
C SER A 92 11.07 3.86 6.48
N TYR A 93 11.70 3.44 7.58
CA TYR A 93 11.61 4.12 8.88
C TYR A 93 12.75 5.10 9.14
N ILE A 94 13.78 5.11 8.29
CA ILE A 94 14.87 6.09 8.34
C ILE A 94 14.58 7.24 7.38
N ARG A 95 14.56 8.46 7.93
CA ARG A 95 14.34 9.70 7.19
C ARG A 95 15.63 10.23 6.59
N GLU A 96 16.72 10.18 7.36
CA GLU A 96 17.99 10.79 6.99
C GLU A 96 19.15 9.89 7.42
N ILE A 97 20.20 9.85 6.61
CA ILE A 97 21.43 9.09 6.87
C ILE A 97 22.59 10.07 6.90
N TYR A 98 23.36 10.06 7.99
CA TYR A 98 24.58 10.83 8.13
C TYR A 98 25.77 9.88 8.07
N LEU A 99 26.64 10.10 7.09
CA LEU A 99 27.82 9.29 6.83
C LEU A 99 29.05 10.14 7.06
N ILE A 100 29.96 9.72 7.94
CA ILE A 100 31.23 10.42 8.17
C ILE A 100 32.38 9.50 7.77
N ILE A 101 33.24 10.02 6.89
CA ILE A 101 34.44 9.35 6.39
C ILE A 101 35.64 10.25 6.64
N LYS A 102 36.75 9.65 7.11
CA LYS A 102 38.06 10.30 7.11
C LYS A 102 38.72 10.09 5.75
N THR A 103 38.99 11.15 5.01
CA THR A 103 39.44 11.05 3.61
C THR A 103 40.11 12.33 3.13
N THR A 104 40.96 12.19 2.11
CA THR A 104 41.55 13.30 1.35
C THR A 104 40.88 13.50 -0.02
N LYS A 105 40.05 12.55 -0.47
CA LYS A 105 39.29 12.67 -1.72
C LYS A 105 38.26 13.80 -1.62
N SER A 106 37.89 14.37 -2.76
CA SER A 106 36.83 15.38 -2.83
C SER A 106 35.44 14.78 -2.55
N ALA A 107 34.50 15.61 -2.08
CA ALA A 107 33.12 15.16 -1.84
C ALA A 107 32.42 14.64 -3.09
N GLN A 108 32.73 15.22 -4.25
CA GLN A 108 32.12 14.84 -5.52
C GLN A 108 32.63 13.48 -6.01
N GLU A 109 33.91 13.18 -5.81
CA GLU A 109 34.48 11.85 -6.12
C GLU A 109 33.81 10.77 -5.27
N ILE A 110 33.74 10.97 -3.95
CA ILE A 110 33.13 9.99 -3.05
C ILE A 110 31.64 9.83 -3.35
N LEU A 111 30.92 10.93 -3.58
CA LEU A 111 29.49 10.86 -3.87
C LEU A 111 29.19 10.02 -5.11
N LYS A 112 30.00 10.15 -6.18
CA LYS A 112 29.87 9.32 -7.39
C LYS A 112 30.09 7.83 -7.13
N GLU A 113 30.96 7.50 -6.17
CA GLU A 113 31.23 6.11 -5.77
C GLU A 113 30.07 5.52 -4.94
N ILE A 114 29.49 6.30 -4.02
CA ILE A 114 28.57 5.76 -3.00
C ILE A 114 27.08 5.99 -3.27
N PHE A 115 26.75 7.05 -4.01
CA PHE A 115 25.38 7.39 -4.38
C PHE A 115 25.39 8.21 -5.68
N PRO A 116 25.66 7.56 -6.83
CA PRO A 116 25.79 8.23 -8.13
C PRO A 116 24.52 8.98 -8.57
N ASP A 117 23.34 8.57 -8.09
CA ASP A 117 22.06 9.23 -8.33
C ASP A 117 21.81 10.45 -7.42
N GLY A 118 22.77 10.79 -6.55
CA GLY A 118 22.66 11.90 -5.60
C GLY A 118 22.75 13.28 -6.27
N GLU A 119 21.72 14.09 -6.07
CA GLU A 119 21.68 15.50 -6.47
C GLU A 119 21.94 16.42 -5.27
N ILE A 120 23.11 17.06 -5.29
CA ILE A 120 23.55 18.00 -4.26
C ILE A 120 22.52 19.13 -4.08
N LYS A 121 22.22 19.47 -2.83
CA LYS A 121 21.18 20.45 -2.41
C LYS A 121 19.74 20.02 -2.69
N LYS A 122 19.49 18.78 -3.13
CA LYS A 122 18.13 18.21 -3.23
C LYS A 122 17.94 17.02 -2.32
N ASN A 123 18.63 15.90 -2.58
CA ASN A 123 18.53 14.66 -1.79
C ASN A 123 19.84 14.35 -1.03
N VAL A 124 20.92 15.10 -1.29
CA VAL A 124 22.19 15.00 -0.56
C VAL A 124 22.79 16.37 -0.25
N LEU A 125 23.37 16.49 0.94
CA LEU A 125 24.25 17.59 1.35
C LEU A 125 25.58 17.00 1.82
N PHE A 126 26.64 17.80 1.79
CA PHE A 126 27.91 17.43 2.39
C PHE A 126 28.54 18.60 3.14
N PHE A 127 29.37 18.28 4.12
CA PHE A 127 30.09 19.22 4.97
C PHE A 127 31.51 18.68 5.18
N GLN A 128 32.51 19.55 5.15
CA GLN A 128 33.90 19.16 5.34
C GLN A 128 34.48 19.87 6.55
N SER A 129 35.08 19.11 7.46
CA SER A 129 35.75 19.64 8.65
C SER A 129 37.03 18.86 8.90
N GLN A 130 38.16 19.56 8.95
CA GLN A 130 39.49 18.95 9.09
C GLN A 130 39.73 17.87 8.00
N SER A 131 40.01 16.63 8.42
CA SER A 131 40.19 15.46 7.54
C SER A 131 38.91 14.61 7.38
N TYR A 132 37.78 15.10 7.87
CA TYR A 132 36.49 14.42 7.81
C TYR A 132 35.56 15.07 6.80
N LEU A 133 34.82 14.20 6.10
CA LEU A 133 33.75 14.55 5.21
C LEU A 133 32.46 13.90 5.71
N LEU A 134 31.44 14.71 5.91
CA LEU A 134 30.10 14.28 6.30
C LEU A 134 29.17 14.40 5.11
N PHE A 135 28.49 13.32 4.75
CA PHE A 135 27.32 13.37 3.86
C PHE A 135 26.04 13.23 4.67
N ARG A 136 25.02 13.97 4.28
CA ARG A 136 23.64 13.84 4.75
C ARG A 136 22.76 13.47 3.57
N PHE A 137 22.20 12.27 3.60
CA PHE A 137 21.26 11.78 2.60
C PHE A 137 19.84 11.86 3.14
N ILE A 138 18.90 12.30 2.31
CA ILE A 138 17.47 12.23 2.58
C ILE A 138 16.92 11.02 1.83
N THR A 139 16.28 10.08 2.55
CA THR A 139 15.81 8.82 1.96
C THR A 139 14.67 9.06 0.96
N HIS A 140 14.53 8.16 -0.01
CA HIS A 140 13.44 8.23 -0.99
C HIS A 140 12.07 8.23 -0.32
N GLN A 141 11.93 7.47 0.78
CA GLN A 141 10.69 7.39 1.54
C GLN A 141 10.18 8.78 1.97
N TYR A 142 11.07 9.73 2.32
CA TYR A 142 10.65 11.06 2.73
C TYR A 142 9.91 11.78 1.61
N PHE A 143 10.47 11.77 0.40
CA PHE A 143 9.87 12.42 -0.77
C PHE A 143 8.58 11.75 -1.21
N LEU A 144 8.55 10.41 -1.17
CA LEU A 144 7.36 9.63 -1.47
C LEU A 144 6.23 10.00 -0.50
N GLU A 145 6.46 9.98 0.81
CA GLU A 145 5.44 10.29 1.81
C GLU A 145 4.91 11.72 1.70
N LYS A 146 5.80 12.70 1.52
CA LYS A 146 5.39 14.10 1.42
C LYS A 146 4.68 14.43 0.09
N SER A 147 4.77 13.56 -0.92
CA SER A 147 4.00 13.66 -2.16
C SER A 147 2.48 13.64 -1.93
N GLU A 148 2.00 13.07 -0.82
CA GLU A 148 0.57 13.10 -0.45
C GLU A 148 0.04 14.54 -0.35
N TYR A 149 0.80 15.43 0.29
CA TYR A 149 0.38 16.82 0.49
C TYR A 149 0.39 17.62 -0.82
N ILE A 150 1.38 17.37 -1.68
CA ILE A 150 1.41 17.97 -3.03
C ILE A 150 0.19 17.51 -3.82
N SER A 151 -0.13 16.21 -3.78
CA SER A 151 -1.29 15.64 -4.46
C SER A 151 -2.62 16.24 -4.00
N LYS A 152 -2.74 16.64 -2.74
CA LYS A 152 -3.96 17.27 -2.19
C LYS A 152 -4.09 18.75 -2.56
N LEU A 153 -2.97 19.45 -2.75
CA LEU A 153 -2.95 20.90 -2.90
C LEU A 153 -2.80 21.36 -4.35
N SER A 154 -2.11 20.60 -5.20
CA SER A 154 -1.95 20.96 -6.61
C SER A 154 -3.25 20.77 -7.41
N ARG A 155 -3.50 21.66 -8.37
CA ARG A 155 -4.67 21.65 -9.27
C ARG A 155 -4.29 21.51 -10.75
N ASN A 156 -3.01 21.72 -11.08
CA ASN A 156 -2.47 21.65 -12.43
C ASN A 156 -0.96 21.30 -12.37
N GLU A 157 -0.37 21.01 -13.53
CA GLU A 157 1.04 20.63 -13.69
C GLU A 157 2.01 21.74 -13.20
N THR A 158 1.70 23.01 -13.45
CA THR A 158 2.51 24.16 -12.99
C THR A 158 2.63 24.20 -11.47
N GLU A 159 1.53 23.99 -10.77
CA GLU A 159 1.53 23.89 -9.30
C GLU A 159 2.27 22.67 -8.81
N VAL A 160 2.18 21.51 -9.50
CA VAL A 160 3.00 20.34 -9.17
C VAL A 160 4.49 20.67 -9.28
N ASN A 161 4.94 21.28 -10.38
CA ASN A 161 6.34 21.67 -10.57
C ASN A 161 6.85 22.55 -9.44
N LYS A 162 6.09 23.61 -9.11
CA LYS A 162 6.41 24.52 -8.00
C LYS A 162 6.48 23.77 -6.66
N ASN A 163 5.52 22.90 -6.38
CA ASN A 163 5.41 22.19 -5.10
C ASN A 163 6.48 21.11 -4.92
N VAL A 164 6.92 20.47 -6.01
CA VAL A 164 8.06 19.54 -6.01
C VAL A 164 9.37 20.25 -5.68
N GLU A 165 9.60 21.43 -6.27
CA GLU A 165 10.78 22.24 -5.96
C GLU A 165 10.79 22.70 -4.49
N ILE A 166 9.62 23.08 -3.96
CA ILE A 166 9.46 23.38 -2.52
C ILE A 166 9.83 22.17 -1.65
N LEU A 167 9.43 20.96 -2.05
CA LEU A 167 9.74 19.74 -1.30
C LEU A 167 11.25 19.44 -1.25
N PHE A 168 11.96 19.57 -2.37
CA PHE A 168 13.43 19.38 -2.41
C PHE A 168 14.19 20.45 -1.63
N ASN A 169 13.69 21.69 -1.60
CA ASN A 169 14.30 22.77 -0.83
C ASN A 169 13.99 22.69 0.68
N HIS A 170 12.92 21.98 1.06
CA HIS A 170 12.40 21.98 2.43
C HIS A 170 13.41 21.58 3.51
N LEU A 171 14.08 20.44 3.33
CA LEU A 171 15.07 19.93 4.28
C LEU A 171 16.49 20.40 3.98
N THR A 172 16.69 21.21 2.94
CA THR A 172 18.02 21.64 2.48
C THR A 172 18.23 23.13 2.69
N LYS A 173 17.44 23.98 2.01
CA LYS A 173 17.52 25.45 2.06
C LYS A 173 16.59 26.05 3.10
N ASP A 174 15.42 25.46 3.32
CA ASP A 174 14.33 26.06 4.11
C ASP A 174 14.21 25.49 5.54
N ILE A 175 15.33 25.06 6.13
CA ILE A 175 15.35 24.48 7.47
C ILE A 175 15.03 25.51 8.58
N TYR A 176 15.31 26.79 8.34
CA TYR A 176 15.04 27.91 9.27
C TYR A 176 13.74 28.67 8.94
N ARG A 177 12.83 28.04 8.19
CA ARG A 177 11.56 28.69 7.83
C ARG A 177 10.73 29.00 9.08
N ILE A 178 10.01 30.11 9.04
CA ILE A 178 9.02 30.47 10.06
C ILE A 178 7.65 29.95 9.60
N PRO A 179 6.94 29.14 10.43
CA PRO A 179 5.60 28.67 10.12
C PRO A 179 4.63 29.82 9.86
N SER A 180 3.64 29.60 9.00
CA SER A 180 2.60 30.59 8.76
C SER A 180 1.73 30.83 10.00
N SER A 181 1.21 32.05 10.17
CA SER A 181 0.25 32.34 11.24
C SER A 181 -1.07 31.62 11.01
N ILE A 182 -1.73 31.20 12.10
CA ILE A 182 -2.96 30.41 12.06
C ILE A 182 -4.15 31.14 11.39
N ASN A 183 -4.08 32.47 11.31
CA ASN A 183 -5.12 33.36 10.80
C ASN A 183 -5.00 33.66 9.29
N LEU A 184 -3.96 33.17 8.61
CA LEU A 184 -3.87 33.27 7.15
C LEU A 184 -4.93 32.33 6.54
N THR A 185 -6.11 32.88 6.28
CA THR A 185 -7.23 32.15 5.68
C THR A 185 -6.88 31.64 4.28
N ILE A 186 -7.16 30.35 4.06
CA ILE A 186 -7.03 29.57 2.81
C ILE A 186 -5.60 29.07 2.57
N GLY A 187 -5.34 27.89 3.15
CA GLY A 187 -4.19 27.03 2.84
C GLY A 187 -2.98 27.32 3.73
N LYS A 188 -2.79 26.53 4.80
CA LYS A 188 -1.48 26.38 5.45
C LYS A 188 -0.44 26.23 4.34
N ARG A 189 0.68 26.96 4.41
CA ARG A 189 1.75 26.85 3.40
C ARG A 189 2.10 25.36 3.24
N LEU A 190 2.32 24.88 2.01
CA LEU A 190 2.66 23.47 1.74
C LEU A 190 3.76 22.94 2.68
N GLN A 191 4.75 23.81 2.97
CA GLN A 191 5.83 23.56 3.90
C GLN A 191 5.37 23.23 5.33
N ASP A 192 4.27 23.83 5.81
CA ASP A 192 3.74 23.54 7.15
C ASP A 192 3.12 22.13 7.20
N TYR A 193 2.53 21.65 6.09
CA TYR A 193 2.08 20.27 5.99
C TYR A 193 3.24 19.26 6.00
N PHE A 194 4.40 19.63 5.46
CA PHE A 194 5.57 18.77 5.52
C PHE A 194 6.07 18.58 6.96
N ALA A 195 5.86 19.54 7.86
CA ALA A 195 6.17 19.42 9.28
C ALA A 195 5.16 18.58 10.08
N ASN A 196 3.99 18.25 9.51
CA ASN A 196 3.00 17.43 10.20
C ASN A 196 3.60 16.05 10.51
N ARG A 197 3.45 15.65 11.78
CA ARG A 197 3.89 14.35 12.32
C ARG A 197 2.86 13.25 12.10
N GLU A 198 2.02 13.38 11.08
CA GLU A 198 1.09 12.34 10.66
C GLU A 198 1.80 11.39 9.70
N GLU A 199 1.59 10.10 9.90
CA GLU A 199 2.11 9.07 8.99
C GLU A 199 1.18 8.91 7.78
N PRO A 200 1.62 9.29 6.57
CA PRO A 200 0.81 9.19 5.37
C PRO A 200 0.73 7.73 4.91
N SER A 201 -0.48 7.30 4.54
CA SER A 201 -0.73 5.95 4.00
C SER A 201 -1.18 5.98 2.53
N LEU A 202 -1.17 7.17 1.92
CA LEU A 202 -1.77 7.43 0.61
C LEU A 202 -0.83 8.26 -0.28
N TYR A 203 0.46 7.97 -0.35
CA TYR A 203 1.32 8.63 -1.34
C TYR A 203 1.20 7.99 -2.73
N LEU A 204 1.45 8.80 -3.77
CA LEU A 204 1.45 8.37 -5.19
C LEU A 204 0.23 7.49 -5.56
N THR A 205 0.47 6.30 -6.12
CA THR A 205 -0.57 5.39 -6.62
C THR A 205 -1.35 4.69 -5.50
N HIS A 206 -0.85 4.68 -4.25
CA HIS A 206 -1.66 4.22 -3.11
C HIS A 206 -2.94 5.03 -2.93
N TYR A 207 -2.97 6.29 -3.42
CA TYR A 207 -4.16 7.15 -3.38
C TYR A 207 -5.22 6.80 -4.45
N PHE A 208 -4.90 6.03 -5.49
CA PHE A 208 -5.75 5.93 -6.69
C PHE A 208 -7.19 5.47 -6.45
N HIS A 209 -7.39 4.62 -5.45
CA HIS A 209 -8.72 4.14 -5.09
C HIS A 209 -8.82 3.88 -3.58
N PRO A 210 -9.92 4.28 -2.92
CA PRO A 210 -10.17 3.90 -1.54
C PRO A 210 -10.29 2.38 -1.42
N TYR A 211 -9.64 1.80 -0.41
CA TYR A 211 -9.71 0.38 -0.11
C TYR A 211 -9.59 0.19 1.41
N LYS A 212 -10.47 -0.61 2.00
CA LYS A 212 -10.47 -0.91 3.45
C LYS A 212 -9.64 -2.17 3.70
N GLY A 213 -8.90 -2.20 4.81
CA GLY A 213 -8.08 -3.35 5.18
C GLY A 213 -6.84 -3.53 4.29
N LYS A 214 -6.20 -2.42 3.91
CA LYS A 214 -4.89 -2.43 3.23
C LYS A 214 -3.75 -2.38 4.26
N PHE A 215 -2.58 -2.87 3.84
CA PHE A 215 -1.35 -2.67 4.58
C PHE A 215 -0.99 -1.19 4.77
N HIS A 216 -0.17 -0.93 5.80
CA HIS A 216 0.59 0.31 5.87
C HIS A 216 1.83 0.21 4.96
N PRO A 217 1.99 1.06 3.93
CA PRO A 217 3.10 0.94 2.96
C PRO A 217 4.50 0.94 3.60
N LYS A 218 4.74 1.81 4.59
CA LYS A 218 6.03 1.90 5.30
C LYS A 218 6.42 0.58 5.97
N MET A 219 5.45 -0.08 6.61
CA MET A 219 5.66 -1.36 7.29
C MET A 219 5.98 -2.47 6.28
N VAL A 220 5.22 -2.53 5.18
CA VAL A 220 5.44 -3.51 4.11
C VAL A 220 6.84 -3.36 3.51
N ARG A 221 7.27 -2.12 3.27
CA ARG A 221 8.63 -1.85 2.77
C ARG A 221 9.71 -2.33 3.75
N ALA A 222 9.55 -2.09 5.06
CA ALA A 222 10.50 -2.57 6.06
C ALA A 222 10.54 -4.11 6.14
N LEU A 223 9.37 -4.76 6.10
CA LEU A 223 9.28 -6.21 6.06
C LEU A 223 9.93 -6.77 4.80
N LEU A 224 9.75 -6.12 3.65
CA LEU A 224 10.39 -6.50 2.39
C LEU A 224 11.92 -6.36 2.46
N ASN A 225 12.42 -5.28 3.07
CA ASN A 225 13.84 -5.11 3.36
C ASN A 225 14.39 -6.20 4.29
N TYR A 226 13.58 -6.69 5.23
CA TYR A 226 13.98 -7.77 6.13
C TYR A 226 14.02 -9.13 5.43
N ILE A 227 12.99 -9.49 4.67
CA ILE A 227 12.89 -10.84 4.09
C ILE A 227 13.67 -11.01 2.80
N TYR A 228 13.90 -9.92 2.06
CA TYR A 228 14.58 -9.96 0.77
C TYR A 228 15.34 -8.65 0.50
N PRO A 229 16.50 -8.45 1.16
CA PRO A 229 17.34 -7.26 1.01
C PRO A 229 18.11 -7.22 -0.32
N GLU A 230 17.52 -7.70 -1.43
CA GLU A 230 18.13 -7.71 -2.76
C GLU A 230 17.43 -6.73 -3.71
N ASP A 231 18.15 -6.27 -4.74
CA ASP A 231 17.69 -5.22 -5.65
C ASP A 231 16.98 -5.75 -6.90
N SER A 232 16.89 -7.08 -7.04
CA SER A 232 16.12 -7.76 -8.08
C SER A 232 15.60 -9.11 -7.56
N GLY A 233 14.46 -9.55 -8.07
CA GLY A 233 13.79 -10.78 -7.66
C GLY A 233 12.29 -10.67 -7.77
N LEU A 234 11.60 -11.79 -7.54
CA LEU A 234 10.15 -11.91 -7.64
C LEU A 234 9.50 -12.01 -6.26
N ILE A 235 8.62 -11.07 -5.95
CA ILE A 235 7.86 -11.01 -4.70
C ILE A 235 6.40 -11.40 -4.93
N LEU A 236 5.79 -12.11 -3.98
CA LEU A 236 4.40 -12.52 -4.07
C LEU A 236 3.54 -11.90 -2.97
N ASP A 237 2.35 -11.43 -3.37
CA ASP A 237 1.21 -11.25 -2.48
C ASP A 237 0.05 -12.11 -2.98
N ASN A 238 -0.17 -13.26 -2.36
CA ASN A 238 -1.27 -14.16 -2.74
C ASN A 238 -2.62 -13.80 -2.09
N PHE A 239 -2.72 -12.60 -1.52
CA PHE A 239 -3.95 -11.92 -1.10
C PHE A 239 -3.86 -10.42 -1.48
N ALA A 240 -3.54 -10.15 -2.76
CA ALA A 240 -3.03 -8.86 -3.20
C ALA A 240 -3.93 -7.66 -2.88
N GLY A 241 -5.26 -7.87 -2.79
CA GLY A 241 -6.21 -6.80 -2.52
C GLY A 241 -5.99 -5.63 -3.47
N SER A 242 -5.79 -4.43 -2.92
CA SER A 242 -5.52 -3.24 -3.74
C SER A 242 -4.05 -3.02 -4.15
N GLY A 243 -3.17 -4.00 -3.90
CA GLY A 243 -1.81 -4.05 -4.44
C GLY A 243 -0.72 -3.35 -3.63
N THR A 244 -0.87 -3.17 -2.30
CA THR A 244 0.10 -2.39 -1.52
C THR A 244 1.51 -2.97 -1.58
N LEU A 245 1.68 -4.30 -1.46
CA LEU A 245 3.00 -4.92 -1.62
C LEU A 245 3.56 -4.70 -3.03
N LEU A 246 2.75 -4.91 -4.06
CA LEU A 246 3.21 -4.80 -5.45
C LEU A 246 3.66 -3.38 -5.79
N VAL A 247 2.95 -2.35 -5.31
CA VAL A 247 3.36 -0.95 -5.48
C VAL A 247 4.69 -0.68 -4.78
N GLU A 248 4.88 -1.17 -3.56
CA GLU A 248 6.13 -0.98 -2.83
C GLU A 248 7.30 -1.75 -3.45
N ALA A 249 7.09 -2.99 -3.89
CA ALA A 249 8.06 -3.79 -4.62
C ALA A 249 8.49 -3.08 -5.91
N ASN A 250 7.51 -2.57 -6.67
CA ASN A 250 7.75 -1.82 -7.90
C ASN A 250 8.61 -0.55 -7.64
N LEU A 251 8.29 0.23 -6.60
CA LEU A 251 9.09 1.40 -6.20
C LEU A 251 10.51 1.06 -5.73
N LEU A 252 10.78 -0.20 -5.36
CA LEU A 252 12.10 -0.72 -5.01
C LEU A 252 12.83 -1.40 -6.19
N GLY A 253 12.23 -1.45 -7.38
CA GLY A 253 12.80 -2.12 -8.54
C GLY A 253 12.62 -3.63 -8.56
N LEU A 254 11.76 -4.17 -7.68
CA LEU A 254 11.47 -5.60 -7.58
C LEU A 254 10.27 -5.97 -8.45
N ASP A 255 10.38 -7.11 -9.12
CA ASP A 255 9.24 -7.71 -9.81
C ASP A 255 8.28 -8.33 -8.79
N SER A 256 6.99 -8.28 -9.08
CA SER A 256 5.97 -8.78 -8.17
C SER A 256 4.78 -9.42 -8.86
N VAL A 257 4.26 -10.48 -8.25
CA VAL A 257 3.05 -11.16 -8.65
C VAL A 257 2.02 -11.07 -7.53
N GLY A 258 0.79 -10.76 -7.90
CA GLY A 258 -0.36 -10.76 -6.99
C GLY A 258 -1.35 -11.86 -7.36
N ILE A 259 -2.00 -12.47 -6.39
CA ILE A 259 -3.21 -13.29 -6.61
C ILE A 259 -4.36 -12.63 -5.87
N GLU A 260 -5.46 -12.39 -6.57
CA GLU A 260 -6.65 -11.79 -6.00
C GLU A 260 -7.90 -12.35 -6.68
N ILE A 261 -8.94 -12.64 -5.89
CA ILE A 261 -10.18 -13.21 -6.41
C ILE A 261 -11.23 -12.14 -6.73
N ASN A 262 -11.14 -10.96 -6.11
CA ASN A 262 -11.99 -9.82 -6.39
C ASN A 262 -11.49 -9.09 -7.66
N PRO A 263 -12.26 -9.10 -8.76
CA PRO A 263 -11.82 -8.52 -10.03
C PRO A 263 -11.59 -7.01 -9.95
N LEU A 264 -12.34 -6.29 -9.11
CA LEU A 264 -12.09 -4.87 -8.90
C LEU A 264 -10.76 -4.65 -8.18
N SER A 265 -10.46 -5.44 -7.15
CA SER A 265 -9.20 -5.36 -6.42
C SER A 265 -8.00 -5.69 -7.33
N CYS A 266 -8.13 -6.72 -8.17
CA CYS A 266 -7.14 -7.07 -9.19
C CYS A 266 -6.90 -5.89 -10.17
N LEU A 267 -7.96 -5.25 -10.67
CA LEU A 267 -7.87 -4.03 -11.48
C LEU A 267 -7.13 -2.90 -10.75
N MET A 268 -7.49 -2.63 -9.48
CA MET A 268 -6.82 -1.61 -8.67
C MET A 268 -5.32 -1.87 -8.57
N SER A 269 -4.93 -3.10 -8.24
CA SER A 269 -3.53 -3.50 -8.08
C SER A 269 -2.74 -3.33 -9.38
N ASN A 270 -3.28 -3.84 -10.50
CA ASN A 270 -2.64 -3.74 -11.81
C ASN A 270 -2.47 -2.30 -12.28
N VAL A 271 -3.51 -1.48 -12.20
CA VAL A 271 -3.42 -0.07 -12.62
C VAL A 271 -2.42 0.70 -11.76
N LYS A 272 -2.39 0.49 -10.43
CA LYS A 272 -1.44 1.17 -9.56
C LYS A 272 0.02 0.83 -9.85
N CYS A 273 0.31 -0.38 -10.33
CA CYS A 273 1.66 -0.80 -10.71
C CYS A 273 2.04 -0.32 -12.10
N ASN A 274 1.11 -0.44 -13.06
CA ASN A 274 1.38 -0.14 -14.46
C ASN A 274 1.38 1.36 -14.74
N ALA A 275 0.55 2.16 -14.06
CA ALA A 275 0.37 3.58 -14.39
C ALA A 275 1.64 4.43 -14.18
N LEU A 276 2.58 3.99 -13.34
CA LEU A 276 3.87 4.66 -13.18
C LEU A 276 4.81 4.51 -14.39
N HIS A 277 4.50 3.56 -15.30
CA HIS A 277 5.24 3.31 -16.54
C HIS A 277 4.65 4.06 -17.75
N PHE A 278 3.55 4.79 -17.58
CA PHE A 278 2.86 5.43 -18.69
C PHE A 278 3.65 6.62 -19.25
N GLU A 279 3.67 6.74 -20.59
CA GLU A 279 4.02 7.98 -21.26
C GLU A 279 2.88 8.99 -21.09
N LEU A 280 3.13 10.04 -20.31
CA LEU A 280 2.06 10.94 -19.86
C LEU A 280 1.42 11.76 -20.98
N GLU A 281 2.17 12.03 -22.05
CA GLU A 281 1.64 12.75 -23.23
C GLU A 281 0.62 11.87 -23.96
N GLU A 282 0.96 10.61 -24.22
CA GLU A 282 0.03 9.64 -24.82
C GLU A 282 -1.21 9.41 -23.94
N LEU A 283 -1.03 9.30 -22.62
CA LEU A 283 -2.14 9.17 -21.69
C LEU A 283 -3.07 10.39 -21.75
N LYS A 284 -2.50 11.60 -21.81
CA LYS A 284 -3.26 12.85 -21.84
C LYS A 284 -4.11 12.94 -23.10
N ASP A 285 -3.52 12.68 -24.27
CA ASP A 285 -4.23 12.68 -25.54
C ASP A 285 -5.36 11.65 -25.54
N TYR A 286 -5.08 10.44 -25.05
CA TYR A 286 -6.06 9.36 -24.95
C TYR A 286 -7.25 9.72 -24.04
N VAL A 287 -6.94 10.35 -22.90
CA VAL A 287 -7.90 10.85 -21.91
C VAL A 287 -8.77 11.97 -22.49
N ASP A 288 -8.16 12.95 -23.17
CA ASP A 288 -8.87 14.09 -23.72
C ASP A 288 -9.83 13.66 -24.82
N GLU A 289 -9.41 12.73 -25.68
CA GLU A 289 -10.29 12.12 -26.68
C GLU A 289 -11.46 11.36 -26.02
N TYR A 290 -11.17 10.56 -24.98
CA TYR A 290 -12.20 9.83 -24.25
C TYR A 290 -13.22 10.77 -23.60
N LEU A 291 -12.76 11.83 -22.93
CA LEU A 291 -13.62 12.82 -22.29
C LEU A 291 -14.48 13.56 -23.31
N LYS A 292 -13.92 13.92 -24.47
CA LYS A 292 -14.66 14.55 -25.56
C LYS A 292 -15.81 13.66 -26.02
N ASN A 293 -15.51 12.39 -26.33
CA ASN A 293 -16.50 11.41 -26.77
C ASN A 293 -17.57 11.16 -25.70
N LEU A 294 -17.16 11.02 -24.43
CA LEU A 294 -18.08 10.84 -23.31
C LEU A 294 -19.05 12.03 -23.15
N LYS A 295 -18.55 13.26 -23.24
CA LYS A 295 -19.39 14.46 -23.16
C LYS A 295 -20.40 14.51 -24.29
N THR A 296 -19.97 14.23 -25.52
CA THR A 296 -20.85 14.19 -26.70
C THR A 296 -21.95 13.13 -26.56
N GLU A 297 -21.60 11.90 -26.18
CA GLU A 297 -22.60 10.82 -26.05
C GLU A 297 -23.58 11.06 -24.89
N VAL A 298 -23.12 11.64 -23.78
CA VAL A 298 -24.02 12.02 -22.68
C VAL A 298 -24.93 13.20 -23.05
N GLN A 299 -24.47 14.14 -23.87
CA GLN A 299 -25.31 15.22 -24.39
C GLN A 299 -26.41 14.69 -25.30
N LYS A 300 -26.09 13.80 -26.25
CA LYS A 300 -27.07 13.11 -27.11
C LYS A 300 -28.11 12.37 -26.28
N PHE A 301 -27.67 11.57 -25.30
CA PHE A 301 -28.58 10.85 -24.40
C PHE A 301 -29.54 11.78 -23.63
N ASN A 302 -29.05 12.94 -23.16
CA ASN A 302 -29.91 13.89 -22.47
C ASN A 302 -30.91 14.55 -23.45
N ALA A 303 -30.49 14.88 -24.69
CA ALA A 303 -31.35 15.49 -25.70
C ALA A 303 -32.46 14.55 -26.19
N GLY A 304 -32.16 13.26 -26.40
CA GLY A 304 -33.15 12.26 -26.81
C GLY A 304 -34.18 11.90 -25.72
N ASN A 305 -33.89 12.23 -24.45
CA ASN A 305 -34.82 12.05 -23.34
C ASN A 305 -35.58 13.32 -22.94
N ASP A 306 -35.29 14.46 -23.57
CA ASP A 306 -36.02 15.70 -23.35
C ASP A 306 -37.22 15.77 -24.31
N LYS A 307 -38.43 15.69 -23.73
CA LYS A 307 -39.70 15.75 -24.47
C LYS A 307 -39.93 17.08 -25.21
N ASN A 308 -39.15 18.13 -24.88
CA ASN A 308 -39.21 19.44 -25.51
C ASN A 308 -38.08 19.66 -26.54
N SER A 309 -37.23 18.67 -26.80
CA SER A 309 -36.15 18.77 -27.78
C SER A 309 -36.70 18.73 -29.21
N LEU A 310 -36.29 19.70 -30.04
CA LEU A 310 -36.61 19.74 -31.48
C LEU A 310 -35.81 18.71 -32.31
N PHE A 311 -34.89 17.98 -31.67
CA PHE A 311 -34.09 16.93 -32.30
C PHE A 311 -34.71 15.56 -32.05
N ASN A 312 -35.22 14.92 -33.10
CA ASN A 312 -35.75 13.55 -33.10
C ASN A 312 -34.60 12.52 -33.03
N GLU A 313 -33.86 12.49 -31.93
CA GLU A 313 -33.01 11.32 -31.64
C GLU A 313 -33.86 10.26 -30.94
N THR A 314 -33.83 9.03 -31.45
CA THR A 314 -34.52 7.90 -30.83
C THR A 314 -33.82 7.52 -29.52
N PRO A 315 -34.57 7.34 -28.41
CA PRO A 315 -33.99 6.90 -27.15
C PRO A 315 -33.28 5.54 -27.31
N ASP A 316 -32.12 5.39 -26.67
CA ASP A 316 -31.38 4.12 -26.64
C ASP A 316 -32.12 3.12 -25.71
N ASP A 317 -33.02 2.32 -26.30
CA ASP A 317 -33.85 1.35 -25.57
C ASP A 317 -33.03 0.34 -24.77
N TRP A 318 -31.88 -0.08 -25.30
CA TRP A 318 -30.98 -0.99 -24.58
C TRP A 318 -30.46 -0.33 -23.30
N LEU A 319 -30.01 0.92 -23.40
CA LEU A 319 -29.47 1.67 -22.27
C LEU A 319 -30.55 1.94 -21.20
N LEU A 320 -31.77 2.28 -21.61
CA LEU A 320 -32.90 2.51 -20.69
C LEU A 320 -33.32 1.22 -19.96
N ASN A 321 -33.46 0.12 -20.70
CA ASN A 321 -33.81 -1.18 -20.13
C ASN A 321 -32.73 -1.66 -19.15
N LYS A 322 -31.46 -1.61 -19.56
CA LYS A 322 -30.33 -2.01 -18.70
C LYS A 322 -30.22 -1.14 -17.45
N SER A 323 -30.41 0.17 -17.58
CA SER A 323 -30.42 1.09 -16.44
C SER A 323 -31.52 0.76 -15.43
N THR A 324 -32.71 0.42 -15.92
CA THR A 324 -33.85 0.02 -15.06
C THR A 324 -33.56 -1.26 -14.28
N ILE A 325 -32.98 -2.27 -14.94
CA ILE A 325 -32.62 -3.55 -14.30
C ILE A 325 -31.57 -3.32 -13.20
N LEU A 326 -30.48 -2.61 -13.53
CA LEU A 326 -29.40 -2.33 -12.59
C LEU A 326 -29.87 -1.42 -11.44
N GLY A 327 -30.74 -0.45 -11.71
CA GLY A 327 -31.35 0.40 -10.69
C GLY A 327 -32.15 -0.41 -9.65
N ARG A 328 -32.91 -1.42 -10.09
CA ARG A 328 -33.61 -2.33 -9.16
C ARG A 328 -32.63 -3.16 -8.33
N GLN A 329 -31.57 -3.68 -8.93
CA GLN A 329 -30.56 -4.49 -8.24
C GLN A 329 -29.75 -3.69 -7.19
N LEU A 330 -29.59 -2.38 -7.40
CA LEU A 330 -28.80 -1.49 -6.55
C LEU A 330 -29.62 -0.69 -5.52
N LYS A 331 -30.96 -0.85 -5.52
CA LYS A 331 -31.90 -0.08 -4.70
C LYS A 331 -31.55 -0.03 -3.21
N ASP A 332 -31.04 -1.13 -2.66
CA ASP A 332 -30.70 -1.25 -1.23
C ASP A 332 -29.29 -0.76 -0.88
N THR A 333 -28.43 -0.54 -1.88
CA THR A 333 -27.02 -0.19 -1.67
C THR A 333 -26.73 1.27 -2.01
N MET A 334 -27.56 1.92 -2.84
CA MET A 334 -27.30 3.27 -3.35
C MET A 334 -28.53 4.17 -3.34
N ARG A 335 -28.34 5.42 -2.89
CA ARG A 335 -29.27 6.55 -3.12
C ARG A 335 -28.87 7.33 -4.38
N MET A 336 -28.55 6.64 -5.47
CA MET A 336 -28.29 7.34 -6.73
C MET A 336 -29.62 7.74 -7.35
N GLU A 337 -29.70 8.95 -7.89
CA GLU A 337 -30.78 9.28 -8.81
C GLU A 337 -30.68 8.35 -10.03
N ASP A 338 -31.80 7.82 -10.50
CA ASP A 338 -31.90 6.94 -11.69
C ASP A 338 -31.16 7.52 -12.93
N LYS A 339 -30.90 8.83 -12.93
CA LYS A 339 -30.22 9.61 -13.97
C LYS A 339 -28.71 9.37 -14.10
N VAL A 340 -28.03 8.76 -13.12
CA VAL A 340 -26.57 8.56 -13.19
C VAL A 340 -26.17 7.22 -13.84
N ILE A 341 -26.95 6.16 -13.62
CA ILE A 341 -26.67 4.82 -14.18
C ILE A 341 -26.48 4.86 -15.71
N PRO A 342 -27.35 5.53 -16.50
CA PRO A 342 -27.13 5.63 -17.94
C PRO A 342 -25.78 6.25 -18.32
N LYS A 343 -25.32 7.27 -17.57
CA LYS A 343 -24.04 7.95 -17.83
C LYS A 343 -22.84 7.04 -17.55
N VAL A 344 -22.93 6.21 -16.50
CA VAL A 344 -21.93 5.19 -16.18
C VAL A 344 -21.88 4.13 -17.28
N LEU A 345 -23.03 3.67 -17.76
CA LEU A 345 -23.12 2.70 -18.85
C LEU A 345 -22.58 3.24 -20.17
N ILE A 346 -22.85 4.51 -20.51
CA ILE A 346 -22.25 5.18 -21.67
C ILE A 346 -20.72 5.21 -21.53
N ALA A 347 -20.21 5.63 -20.37
CA ALA A 347 -18.77 5.64 -20.09
C ALA A 347 -18.15 4.25 -20.25
N ARG A 348 -18.80 3.21 -19.71
CA ARG A 348 -18.36 1.81 -19.84
C ARG A 348 -18.37 1.33 -21.29
N ARG A 349 -19.43 1.63 -22.05
CA ARG A 349 -19.56 1.26 -23.47
C ARG A 349 -18.42 1.84 -24.32
N LEU A 350 -18.03 3.09 -24.06
CA LEU A 350 -16.92 3.74 -24.76
C LEU A 350 -15.56 3.07 -24.51
N LEU A 351 -15.36 2.41 -23.37
CA LEU A 351 -14.12 1.68 -23.07
C LEU A 351 -14.02 0.36 -23.83
N ASN A 352 -15.14 -0.34 -24.04
CA ASN A 352 -15.15 -1.63 -24.73
C ASN A 352 -14.78 -1.54 -26.22
N ASN A 353 -14.86 -0.34 -26.81
CA ASN A 353 -14.61 -0.09 -28.24
C ASN A 353 -13.19 0.39 -28.55
N ARG A 354 -12.26 0.31 -27.60
CA ARG A 354 -10.91 0.88 -27.73
C ARG A 354 -9.80 -0.16 -27.61
N HIS A 355 -8.72 0.04 -28.37
CA HIS A 355 -7.53 -0.81 -28.40
C HIS A 355 -6.37 -0.20 -27.58
N ASN A 356 -6.39 -0.37 -26.25
CA ASN A 356 -5.22 -0.27 -25.37
C ASN A 356 -5.64 -0.74 -23.96
N ASP A 357 -5.26 -1.95 -23.57
CA ASP A 357 -5.74 -2.57 -22.33
C ASP A 357 -5.34 -1.76 -21.08
N GLN A 358 -4.16 -1.13 -21.06
CA GLN A 358 -3.66 -0.44 -19.87
C GLN A 358 -4.29 0.94 -19.64
N PHE A 359 -4.47 1.73 -20.70
CA PHE A 359 -5.17 3.02 -20.59
C PHE A 359 -6.68 2.82 -20.38
N ASN A 360 -7.26 1.77 -20.98
CA ASN A 360 -8.64 1.36 -20.69
C ASN A 360 -8.80 0.97 -19.21
N ASP A 361 -7.90 0.15 -18.66
CA ASP A 361 -7.91 -0.23 -17.26
C ASP A 361 -7.78 1.00 -16.33
N PHE A 362 -6.92 1.96 -16.70
CA PHE A 362 -6.80 3.22 -15.96
C PHE A 362 -8.11 4.01 -15.95
N LEU A 363 -8.75 4.20 -17.10
CA LEU A 363 -10.06 4.87 -17.19
C LEU A 363 -11.17 4.07 -16.48
N LEU A 364 -11.12 2.74 -16.52
CA LEU A 364 -12.06 1.87 -15.80
C LEU A 364 -11.92 2.02 -14.29
N LEU A 365 -10.68 2.15 -13.78
CA LEU A 365 -10.44 2.44 -12.37
C LEU A 365 -10.94 3.83 -11.97
N VAL A 366 -10.74 4.84 -12.83
CA VAL A 366 -11.28 6.18 -12.63
C VAL A 366 -12.81 6.13 -12.56
N LEU A 367 -13.44 5.36 -13.45
CA LEU A 367 -14.89 5.17 -13.47
C LEU A 367 -15.39 4.49 -12.18
N SER A 368 -14.73 3.42 -11.74
CA SER A 368 -15.02 2.76 -10.45
C SER A 368 -14.99 3.74 -9.28
N GLY A 369 -13.94 4.57 -9.22
CA GLY A 369 -13.83 5.55 -8.16
C GLY A 369 -14.88 6.66 -8.24
N ALA A 370 -15.25 7.11 -9.44
CA ALA A 370 -16.33 8.07 -9.65
C ALA A 370 -17.69 7.51 -9.20
N ILE A 371 -17.99 6.23 -9.51
CA ILE A 371 -19.16 5.53 -8.98
C ILE A 371 -19.16 5.56 -7.46
N SER A 372 -18.01 5.23 -6.85
CA SER A 372 -17.86 5.19 -5.39
C SER A 372 -18.07 6.57 -4.73
N ASP A 373 -17.65 7.66 -5.39
CA ASP A 373 -17.78 9.02 -4.88
C ASP A 373 -19.22 9.54 -5.03
N VAL A 374 -19.87 9.30 -6.17
CA VAL A 374 -21.28 9.66 -6.40
C VAL A 374 -22.21 8.88 -5.45
N ALA A 375 -21.90 7.60 -5.18
CA ALA A 375 -22.61 6.80 -4.18
C ALA A 375 -22.61 7.43 -2.78
N ARG A 376 -21.51 8.10 -2.43
CA ARG A 376 -21.18 8.46 -1.05
C ARG A 376 -21.56 9.87 -0.65
N ARG A 377 -21.83 10.81 -1.58
CA ARG A 377 -22.45 12.16 -1.41
C ARG A 377 -21.87 13.14 -2.44
N THR A 378 -22.58 13.37 -3.55
CA THR A 378 -22.37 14.60 -4.33
C THR A 378 -23.69 15.07 -4.96
N THR A 379 -23.98 16.38 -4.85
CA THR A 379 -24.96 17.09 -5.70
C THR A 379 -24.40 17.40 -7.10
N ASN A 380 -23.11 17.13 -7.32
CA ASN A 380 -22.41 17.41 -8.57
C ASN A 380 -22.77 16.39 -9.66
N GLN A 381 -22.71 16.82 -10.91
CA GLN A 381 -22.99 15.96 -12.04
C GLN A 381 -21.87 14.92 -12.20
N PHE A 382 -22.23 13.70 -12.60
CA PHE A 382 -21.31 12.57 -12.78
C PHE A 382 -20.08 12.90 -13.63
N ILE A 383 -20.24 13.66 -14.71
CA ILE A 383 -19.15 14.01 -15.63
C ILE A 383 -18.10 14.89 -14.95
N ASP A 384 -18.52 15.81 -14.09
CA ASP A 384 -17.60 16.69 -13.35
C ASP A 384 -16.81 15.89 -12.31
N VAL A 385 -17.48 14.95 -11.62
CA VAL A 385 -16.83 14.03 -10.67
C VAL A 385 -15.80 13.15 -11.39
N PHE A 386 -16.18 12.57 -12.53
CA PHE A 386 -15.31 11.75 -13.35
C PHE A 386 -14.09 12.53 -13.85
N GLN A 387 -14.29 13.70 -14.45
CA GLN A 387 -13.22 14.56 -14.97
C GLN A 387 -12.29 15.04 -13.84
N SER A 388 -12.85 15.45 -12.69
CA SER A 388 -12.05 15.86 -11.53
C SER A 388 -11.18 14.72 -11.02
N ARG A 389 -11.74 13.51 -10.90
CA ARG A 389 -11.00 12.33 -10.47
C ARG A 389 -9.89 11.97 -11.45
N LEU A 390 -10.17 12.02 -12.75
CA LEU A 390 -9.21 11.75 -13.81
C LEU A 390 -8.02 12.70 -13.74
N ASN A 391 -8.30 14.01 -13.65
CA ASN A 391 -7.26 15.04 -13.48
C ASN A 391 -6.43 14.79 -12.21
N ASN A 392 -7.09 14.46 -11.09
CA ASN A 392 -6.38 14.17 -9.84
C ASN A 392 -5.47 12.93 -9.96
N LEU A 393 -5.87 11.87 -10.66
CA LEU A 393 -4.99 10.70 -10.87
C LEU A 393 -3.84 11.05 -11.82
N PHE A 394 -4.11 11.77 -12.91
CA PHE A 394 -3.09 12.24 -13.85
C PHE A 394 -2.01 13.09 -13.17
N LEU A 395 -2.41 14.06 -12.34
CA LEU A 395 -1.46 14.92 -11.62
C LEU A 395 -0.58 14.14 -10.63
N ARG A 396 -1.04 13.00 -10.11
CA ARG A 396 -0.21 12.11 -9.27
C ARG A 396 0.85 11.38 -10.09
N LEU A 397 0.54 10.98 -11.31
CA LEU A 397 1.51 10.39 -12.24
C LEU A 397 2.55 11.46 -12.66
N TYR A 398 2.07 12.67 -12.97
CA TYR A 398 2.94 13.80 -13.26
C TYR A 398 3.86 14.16 -12.08
N LEU A 399 3.33 14.15 -10.85
CA LEU A 399 4.10 14.32 -9.63
C LEU A 399 5.18 13.25 -9.50
N PHE A 400 4.87 11.98 -9.73
CA PHE A 400 5.88 10.93 -9.73
C PHE A 400 6.97 11.20 -10.78
N LYS A 401 6.61 11.53 -12.03
CA LYS A 401 7.58 11.88 -13.09
C LYS A 401 8.54 12.98 -12.61
N LYS A 402 8.02 14.04 -11.98
CA LYS A 402 8.82 15.16 -11.46
C LYS A 402 9.69 14.81 -10.26
N LEU A 403 9.22 13.96 -9.35
CA LEU A 403 10.08 13.43 -8.29
C LEU A 403 11.18 12.55 -8.88
N ASN A 404 10.84 11.72 -9.88
CA ASN A 404 11.76 10.74 -10.45
C ASN A 404 12.88 11.36 -11.29
N GLU A 405 12.70 12.62 -11.75
CA GLU A 405 13.78 13.42 -12.33
C GLU A 405 14.97 13.55 -11.37
N VAL A 406 14.77 13.47 -10.06
CA VAL A 406 15.83 13.55 -9.02
C VAL A 406 16.06 12.21 -8.34
N LEU A 407 14.99 11.46 -8.02
CA LEU A 407 15.12 10.21 -7.25
C LEU A 407 15.69 9.05 -8.08
N LYS A 408 15.57 9.09 -9.42
CA LYS A 408 16.08 8.05 -10.33
C LYS A 408 15.64 6.62 -9.93
N ILE A 409 14.41 6.48 -9.43
CA ILE A 409 13.78 5.20 -9.12
C ILE A 409 13.63 4.40 -10.41
N LYS A 410 14.25 3.23 -10.42
CA LYS A 410 14.04 2.20 -11.44
C LYS A 410 12.87 1.34 -10.98
N LEU A 411 11.79 1.36 -11.76
CA LEU A 411 10.58 0.63 -11.46
C LEU A 411 10.74 -0.86 -11.76
N GLY A 412 10.16 -1.71 -10.91
CA GLY A 412 9.97 -3.13 -11.16
C GLY A 412 8.67 -3.40 -11.93
N LYS A 413 8.39 -4.66 -12.26
CA LYS A 413 7.14 -5.03 -12.94
C LYS A 413 6.18 -5.70 -11.97
N GLY A 414 4.93 -5.25 -11.93
CA GLY A 414 3.90 -5.83 -11.08
C GLY A 414 2.74 -6.39 -11.90
N LYS A 415 2.31 -7.62 -11.62
CA LYS A 415 1.10 -8.19 -12.22
C LYS A 415 0.28 -9.00 -11.22
N THR A 416 -0.97 -8.61 -11.04
CA THR A 416 -1.98 -9.34 -10.28
C THR A 416 -2.84 -10.18 -11.22
N TYR A 417 -3.06 -11.43 -10.85
CA TYR A 417 -3.91 -12.37 -11.58
C TYR A 417 -5.23 -12.55 -10.84
N LEU A 418 -6.33 -12.51 -11.60
CA LEU A 418 -7.65 -12.87 -11.11
C LEU A 418 -7.73 -14.38 -10.92
N ALA A 419 -7.47 -14.86 -9.71
CA ALA A 419 -7.34 -16.30 -9.43
C ALA A 419 -7.53 -16.63 -7.96
N ASP A 420 -7.57 -17.93 -7.67
CA ASP A 420 -7.70 -18.47 -6.33
C ASP A 420 -6.32 -18.82 -5.73
N THR A 421 -6.02 -18.24 -4.58
CA THR A 421 -4.77 -18.45 -3.84
C THR A 421 -4.55 -19.90 -3.39
N ARG A 422 -5.62 -20.70 -3.28
CA ARG A 422 -5.56 -22.13 -2.94
C ARG A 422 -4.98 -22.98 -4.07
N ASN A 423 -4.91 -22.46 -5.31
CA ASN A 423 -4.31 -23.15 -6.44
C ASN A 423 -3.68 -22.16 -7.42
N MET A 424 -2.37 -21.97 -7.33
CA MET A 424 -1.60 -21.05 -8.16
C MET A 424 -0.79 -21.76 -9.25
N LYS A 425 -0.99 -23.08 -9.47
CA LYS A 425 -0.12 -23.91 -10.33
C LYS A 425 -0.07 -23.47 -11.80
N SER A 426 -1.16 -22.90 -12.33
CA SER A 426 -1.20 -22.39 -13.71
C SER A 426 -0.56 -21.01 -13.87
N ILE A 427 -0.18 -20.36 -12.77
CA ILE A 427 0.28 -18.97 -12.74
C ILE A 427 1.74 -18.88 -12.27
N ILE A 428 2.09 -19.64 -11.23
CA ILE A 428 3.40 -19.57 -10.57
C ILE A 428 4.00 -20.97 -10.45
N ASN A 429 5.20 -21.12 -11.02
CA ASN A 429 5.98 -22.34 -10.95
C ASN A 429 6.50 -22.60 -9.52
N THR A 430 6.91 -23.84 -9.27
CA THR A 430 7.51 -24.24 -8.00
C THR A 430 8.86 -23.55 -7.82
N GLU A 431 9.15 -23.07 -6.62
CA GLU A 431 10.44 -22.47 -6.24
C GLU A 431 10.91 -21.34 -7.17
N THR A 432 10.02 -20.38 -7.45
CA THR A 432 10.36 -19.18 -8.26
C THR A 432 10.22 -17.86 -7.52
N VAL A 433 9.61 -17.85 -6.32
CA VAL A 433 9.35 -16.63 -5.56
C VAL A 433 10.43 -16.43 -4.49
N ASN A 434 10.97 -15.22 -4.41
CA ASN A 434 12.04 -14.83 -3.51
C ASN A 434 11.56 -14.38 -2.12
N GLY A 435 10.31 -13.93 -2.01
CA GLY A 435 9.69 -13.53 -0.76
C GLY A 435 8.18 -13.38 -0.90
N ILE A 436 7.44 -13.63 0.18
CA ILE A 436 5.98 -13.47 0.22
C ILE A 436 5.63 -12.53 1.37
N ILE A 437 4.74 -11.57 1.14
CA ILE A 437 4.13 -10.78 2.21
C ILE A 437 2.63 -10.73 1.94
N ASN A 438 1.81 -11.19 2.89
CA ASN A 438 0.35 -11.18 2.70
C ASN A 438 -0.40 -10.93 4.03
N SER A 439 -1.69 -10.64 3.88
CA SER A 439 -2.65 -10.52 4.99
C SER A 439 -3.95 -11.19 4.57
N PRO A 440 -4.17 -12.46 4.96
CA PRO A 440 -5.39 -13.17 4.62
C PRO A 440 -6.65 -12.46 5.17
N PRO A 441 -7.79 -12.55 4.48
CA PRO A 441 -9.06 -12.01 4.96
C PRO A 441 -9.58 -12.84 6.16
N TYR A 442 -9.31 -12.38 7.37
CA TYR A 442 -9.77 -13.06 8.59
C TYR A 442 -11.25 -12.74 8.89
N ALA A 443 -12.03 -13.80 9.17
CA ALA A 443 -13.46 -13.97 8.86
C ALA A 443 -14.51 -13.04 9.52
N VAL A 444 -14.12 -11.93 10.13
CA VAL A 444 -15.02 -11.02 10.86
C VAL A 444 -14.69 -9.55 10.67
N ALA A 445 -13.59 -9.23 9.99
CA ALA A 445 -13.07 -7.87 10.00
C ALA A 445 -13.73 -6.95 8.97
N LEU A 446 -13.94 -7.45 7.75
CA LEU A 446 -14.39 -6.64 6.62
C LEU A 446 -15.19 -7.48 5.64
N ASP A 447 -16.21 -6.84 5.05
CA ASP A 447 -16.98 -7.37 3.94
C ASP A 447 -16.54 -6.69 2.64
N TYR A 448 -15.58 -7.31 1.96
CA TYR A 448 -14.97 -6.76 0.75
C TYR A 448 -15.99 -6.62 -0.40
N ILE A 449 -16.89 -7.60 -0.56
CA ILE A 449 -17.94 -7.54 -1.60
C ILE A 449 -18.89 -6.39 -1.34
N LYS A 450 -19.38 -6.21 -0.10
CA LYS A 450 -20.33 -5.13 0.20
C LYS A 450 -19.78 -3.75 -0.16
N ASN A 451 -18.50 -3.51 0.12
CA ASN A 451 -17.89 -2.21 -0.13
C ASN A 451 -17.71 -1.93 -1.64
N ASP A 452 -17.60 -2.98 -2.45
CA ASP A 452 -17.34 -2.89 -3.89
C ASP A 452 -18.58 -3.20 -4.76
N TYR A 453 -19.70 -3.59 -4.14
CA TYR A 453 -20.88 -4.13 -4.81
C TYR A 453 -21.41 -3.22 -5.94
N PRO A 454 -21.60 -1.90 -5.74
CA PRO A 454 -22.00 -1.02 -6.83
C PRO A 454 -21.09 -1.06 -8.05
N GLN A 455 -19.78 -1.06 -7.83
CA GLN A 455 -18.78 -1.03 -8.89
C GLN A 455 -18.72 -2.38 -9.60
N LEU A 456 -18.76 -3.49 -8.86
CA LEU A 456 -18.79 -4.84 -9.42
C LEU A 456 -19.99 -5.04 -10.36
N VAL A 457 -21.16 -4.53 -9.97
CA VAL A 457 -22.41 -4.65 -10.74
C VAL A 457 -22.45 -3.68 -11.92
N LEU A 458 -22.21 -2.38 -11.70
CA LEU A 458 -22.32 -1.36 -12.76
C LEU A 458 -21.25 -1.49 -13.85
N LEU A 459 -20.07 -1.99 -13.50
CA LEU A 459 -18.97 -2.19 -14.45
C LEU A 459 -18.92 -3.61 -15.03
N GLU A 460 -19.82 -4.48 -14.58
CA GLU A 460 -19.93 -5.88 -15.01
C GLU A 460 -18.59 -6.63 -14.86
N LEU A 461 -17.95 -6.46 -13.69
CA LEU A 461 -16.63 -7.05 -13.42
C LEU A 461 -16.71 -8.52 -13.00
N THR A 462 -17.90 -9.00 -12.65
CA THR A 462 -18.15 -10.41 -12.30
C THR A 462 -19.48 -10.88 -12.89
N ASN A 463 -19.52 -12.14 -13.29
CA ASN A 463 -20.73 -12.81 -13.76
C ASN A 463 -21.68 -13.16 -12.61
N SER A 464 -21.15 -13.37 -11.40
CA SER A 464 -21.94 -13.77 -10.24
C SER A 464 -21.30 -13.26 -8.93
N ILE A 465 -22.04 -12.40 -8.23
CA ILE A 465 -21.66 -11.91 -6.90
C ILE A 465 -21.71 -13.04 -5.87
N ASP A 466 -22.67 -13.95 -6.01
CA ASP A 466 -22.83 -15.09 -5.10
C ASP A 466 -21.68 -16.09 -5.23
N GLU A 467 -21.23 -16.37 -6.46
CA GLU A 467 -20.09 -17.24 -6.71
C GLU A 467 -18.78 -16.62 -6.19
N LEU A 468 -18.56 -15.34 -6.48
CA LEU A 468 -17.45 -14.58 -5.90
C LEU A 468 -17.49 -14.64 -4.36
N GLY A 469 -18.69 -14.48 -3.79
CA GLY A 469 -18.93 -14.59 -2.36
C GLY A 469 -18.54 -15.94 -1.77
N LYS A 470 -18.90 -17.04 -2.44
CA LYS A 470 -18.58 -18.41 -2.00
C LYS A 470 -17.08 -18.71 -2.03
N ASN A 471 -16.37 -18.12 -2.99
CA ASN A 471 -14.96 -18.43 -3.19
C ASN A 471 -14.02 -17.53 -2.36
N ILE A 472 -14.45 -16.34 -1.93
CA ILE A 472 -13.66 -15.48 -1.02
C ILE A 472 -13.46 -16.17 0.33
N ILE A 473 -12.18 -16.37 0.67
CA ILE A 473 -11.77 -16.85 1.99
C ILE A 473 -12.23 -15.86 3.07
N GLY A 474 -12.76 -16.37 4.17
CA GLY A 474 -13.17 -15.54 5.31
C GLY A 474 -14.38 -14.62 5.05
N ASN A 475 -15.20 -14.88 4.02
CA ASN A 475 -16.39 -14.06 3.79
C ASN A 475 -17.37 -14.12 4.99
N PRO A 476 -17.65 -12.98 5.68
CA PRO A 476 -18.48 -12.97 6.89
C PRO A 476 -19.96 -13.24 6.62
N ARG A 477 -20.42 -13.11 5.36
CA ARG A 477 -21.84 -13.26 4.97
C ARG A 477 -22.22 -14.66 4.52
N LEU A 478 -21.26 -15.56 4.32
CA LEU A 478 -21.58 -16.94 3.95
C LEU A 478 -22.21 -17.66 5.14
N ASN A 479 -23.40 -18.21 4.89
CA ASN A 479 -24.07 -19.12 5.81
C ASN A 479 -23.78 -20.56 5.37
N TYR A 480 -23.18 -21.33 6.27
CA TYR A 480 -22.89 -22.74 6.06
C TYR A 480 -24.04 -23.56 6.66
N VAL A 481 -24.73 -24.32 5.81
CA VAL A 481 -25.97 -25.02 6.21
C VAL A 481 -25.68 -26.40 6.82
N ASN A 482 -24.52 -26.99 6.50
CA ASN A 482 -24.30 -28.42 6.73
C ASN A 482 -23.22 -28.72 7.78
N LYS A 483 -23.64 -29.08 9.01
CA LYS A 483 -22.74 -29.62 10.06
C LYS A 483 -22.14 -30.97 9.67
N GLU A 484 -22.76 -31.72 8.75
CA GLU A 484 -22.21 -33.01 8.30
C GLU A 484 -20.98 -32.84 7.41
N ILE A 485 -20.82 -31.70 6.72
CA ILE A 485 -19.59 -31.42 5.95
C ILE A 485 -18.42 -31.32 6.93
N TYR A 486 -18.59 -30.62 8.05
CA TYR A 486 -17.58 -30.57 9.11
C TYR A 486 -17.21 -31.97 9.61
N ARG A 487 -18.20 -32.82 9.93
CA ARG A 487 -17.98 -34.20 10.39
C ARG A 487 -17.32 -35.10 9.35
N LYS A 488 -17.84 -35.17 8.13
CA LYS A 488 -17.32 -36.03 7.05
C LYS A 488 -15.92 -35.65 6.59
N THR A 489 -15.57 -34.37 6.64
CA THR A 489 -14.24 -33.91 6.18
C THR A 489 -13.18 -34.12 7.28
N ASP A 490 -13.54 -34.01 8.56
CA ASP A 490 -12.60 -34.21 9.67
C ASP A 490 -12.60 -35.65 10.22
N GLU A 491 -13.48 -36.54 9.75
CA GLU A 491 -13.41 -37.99 10.01
C GLU A 491 -12.06 -38.61 9.57
N ASN A 492 -11.35 -37.98 8.63
CA ASN A 492 -9.99 -38.33 8.21
C ASN A 492 -8.87 -37.63 9.03
N GLY A 493 -9.24 -36.75 9.97
CA GLY A 493 -8.34 -35.91 10.75
C GLY A 493 -7.72 -34.76 9.96
N ASP A 494 -8.30 -34.34 8.84
CA ASP A 494 -7.67 -33.37 7.93
C ASP A 494 -7.31 -32.03 8.60
N LEU A 495 -8.11 -31.51 9.53
CA LEU A 495 -7.73 -30.30 10.28
C LEU A 495 -6.92 -30.63 11.54
N ALA A 496 -7.33 -31.65 12.29
CA ALA A 496 -6.67 -32.07 13.52
C ALA A 496 -5.21 -32.51 13.32
N ASN A 497 -4.87 -33.00 12.12
CA ASN A 497 -3.52 -33.36 11.69
C ASN A 497 -2.59 -32.15 11.54
N TYR A 498 -3.14 -30.97 11.27
CA TYR A 498 -2.40 -29.72 11.09
C TYR A 498 -2.46 -28.80 12.31
N SER A 499 -3.60 -28.71 13.00
CA SER A 499 -3.74 -27.85 14.18
C SER A 499 -4.75 -28.39 15.19
N GLN A 500 -4.25 -28.70 16.39
CA GLN A 500 -5.07 -29.07 17.53
C GLN A 500 -5.79 -27.85 18.12
N THR A 501 -5.20 -26.66 17.97
CA THR A 501 -5.85 -25.41 18.39
C THR A 501 -7.09 -25.13 17.52
N ALA A 502 -6.97 -25.32 16.21
CA ALA A 502 -8.06 -25.08 15.25
C ALA A 502 -9.30 -25.96 15.51
N ILE A 503 -9.09 -27.25 15.78
CA ILE A 503 -10.20 -28.17 16.04
C ILE A 503 -10.89 -27.84 17.37
N LYS A 504 -10.11 -27.61 18.44
CA LYS A 504 -10.63 -27.26 19.77
C LYS A 504 -11.51 -26.02 19.73
N ILE A 505 -11.06 -24.94 19.09
CA ILE A 505 -11.83 -23.69 19.03
C ILE A 505 -13.08 -23.84 18.16
N THR A 506 -12.99 -24.61 17.08
CA THR A 506 -14.13 -24.90 16.20
C THR A 506 -15.21 -25.68 16.95
N ASP A 507 -14.84 -26.79 17.61
CA ASP A 507 -15.74 -27.61 18.42
C ASP A 507 -16.37 -26.82 19.56
N TYR A 508 -15.59 -25.97 20.22
CA TYR A 508 -16.09 -25.09 21.26
C TYR A 508 -17.20 -24.16 20.73
N LEU A 509 -16.98 -23.49 19.60
CA LEU A 509 -18.00 -22.61 19.01
C LEU A 509 -19.24 -23.38 18.54
N LEU A 510 -19.06 -24.57 17.97
CA LEU A 510 -20.17 -25.42 17.52
C LEU A 510 -21.04 -25.93 18.69
N SER A 511 -20.41 -26.27 19.82
CA SER A 511 -21.08 -26.75 21.03
C SER A 511 -21.76 -25.65 21.85
N HIS A 512 -21.36 -24.38 21.69
CA HIS A 512 -21.89 -23.24 22.45
C HIS A 512 -22.82 -22.33 21.62
N ASN A 513 -23.71 -22.91 20.80
CA ASN A 513 -24.71 -22.19 20.00
C ASN A 513 -24.14 -21.16 19.02
N ARG A 514 -22.85 -21.24 18.66
CA ARG A 514 -22.20 -20.39 17.65
C ARG A 514 -21.89 -21.15 16.37
N THR A 515 -22.86 -21.91 15.88
CA THR A 515 -22.73 -22.78 14.70
C THR A 515 -22.08 -22.07 13.50
N GLN A 516 -22.57 -20.89 13.10
CA GLN A 516 -22.03 -20.18 11.93
C GLN A 516 -20.61 -19.66 12.15
N ALA A 517 -20.25 -19.26 13.38
CA ALA A 517 -18.88 -18.83 13.69
C ALA A 517 -17.90 -20.01 13.68
N GLY A 518 -18.31 -21.15 14.25
CA GLY A 518 -17.55 -22.40 14.18
C GLY A 518 -17.31 -22.85 12.74
N LEU A 519 -18.36 -22.95 11.93
CA LEU A 519 -18.24 -23.36 10.52
C LEU A 519 -17.41 -22.39 9.67
N ARG A 520 -17.52 -21.07 9.90
CA ARG A 520 -16.66 -20.06 9.24
C ARG A 520 -15.20 -20.23 9.62
N SER A 521 -14.91 -20.42 10.91
CA SER A 521 -13.54 -20.61 11.40
C SER A 521 -12.93 -21.88 10.83
N TYR A 522 -13.69 -22.99 10.86
CA TYR A 522 -13.28 -24.25 10.23
C TYR A 522 -12.92 -24.08 8.76
N LYS A 523 -13.83 -23.51 7.96
CA LYS A 523 -13.61 -23.32 6.52
C LYS A 523 -12.40 -22.43 6.24
N PHE A 524 -12.24 -21.35 7.02
CA PHE A 524 -11.07 -20.48 6.93
C PHE A 524 -9.77 -21.27 7.17
N PHE A 525 -9.71 -22.12 8.20
CA PHE A 525 -8.51 -22.93 8.47
C PHE A 525 -8.21 -23.95 7.38
N ILE A 526 -9.22 -24.65 6.85
CA ILE A 526 -9.05 -25.57 5.72
C ILE A 526 -8.53 -24.83 4.48
N ASP A 527 -9.09 -23.66 4.17
CA ASP A 527 -8.62 -22.86 3.04
C ASP A 527 -7.18 -22.41 3.23
N MET A 528 -6.81 -22.01 4.46
CA MET A 528 -5.44 -21.61 4.79
C MET A 528 -4.44 -22.75 4.72
N ILE A 529 -4.83 -24.01 4.97
CA ILE A 529 -3.95 -25.17 4.74
C ILE A 529 -3.54 -25.24 3.27
N GLU A 530 -4.51 -25.15 2.35
CA GLU A 530 -4.22 -25.21 0.91
C GLU A 530 -3.41 -23.99 0.45
N THR A 531 -3.73 -22.81 0.96
CA THR A 531 -2.95 -21.59 0.67
C THR A 531 -1.51 -21.70 1.15
N LEU A 532 -1.26 -22.18 2.37
CA LEU A 532 0.09 -22.33 2.91
C LEU A 532 0.89 -23.40 2.17
N LYS A 533 0.25 -24.47 1.68
CA LYS A 533 0.91 -25.47 0.81
C LYS A 533 1.37 -24.84 -0.49
N GLU A 534 0.54 -24.03 -1.13
CA GLU A 534 0.92 -23.32 -2.36
C GLU A 534 2.02 -22.27 -2.08
N MET A 535 1.95 -21.53 -0.97
CA MET A 535 3.03 -20.63 -0.55
C MET A 535 4.36 -21.39 -0.38
N HIS A 536 4.35 -22.54 0.30
CA HIS A 536 5.53 -23.37 0.47
C HIS A 536 6.05 -23.90 -0.87
N ARG A 537 5.15 -24.29 -1.79
CA ARG A 537 5.54 -24.78 -3.12
C ARG A 537 6.27 -23.70 -3.93
N VAL A 538 5.72 -22.48 -4.00
CA VAL A 538 6.26 -21.43 -4.88
C VAL A 538 7.50 -20.72 -4.31
N LEU A 539 7.65 -20.69 -2.98
CA LEU A 539 8.78 -20.03 -2.31
C LEU A 539 10.08 -20.80 -2.57
N ILE A 540 11.15 -20.09 -2.91
CA ILE A 540 12.51 -20.65 -3.04
C ILE A 540 13.01 -21.15 -1.68
N LYS A 541 13.83 -22.20 -1.66
CA LYS A 541 14.44 -22.74 -0.44
C LYS A 541 15.24 -21.65 0.31
N ASN A 542 15.13 -21.62 1.64
CA ASN A 542 15.72 -20.61 2.54
C ASN A 542 15.16 -19.18 2.40
N CYS A 543 14.25 -18.91 1.46
CA CYS A 543 13.54 -17.64 1.41
C CYS A 543 12.45 -17.58 2.49
N LYS A 544 12.02 -16.35 2.79
CA LYS A 544 11.08 -16.07 3.87
C LYS A 544 9.71 -15.65 3.37
N CYS A 545 8.68 -15.90 4.16
CA CYS A 545 7.35 -15.33 3.97
C CYS A 545 6.83 -14.68 5.25
N VAL A 546 6.06 -13.61 5.08
CA VAL A 546 5.41 -12.86 6.13
C VAL A 546 3.90 -12.99 5.98
N ILE A 547 3.23 -13.35 7.08
CA ILE A 547 1.77 -13.40 7.17
C ILE A 547 1.35 -12.48 8.31
N ILE A 548 0.58 -11.45 7.98
CA ILE A 548 -0.01 -10.53 8.97
C ILE A 548 -1.43 -11.00 9.24
N ILE A 549 -1.73 -11.31 10.49
CA ILE A 549 -3.03 -11.87 10.86
C ILE A 549 -3.48 -11.37 12.23
N GLY A 550 -4.79 -11.09 12.35
CA GLY A 550 -5.41 -10.70 13.61
C GLY A 550 -6.29 -11.81 14.18
N ASN A 551 -6.46 -11.81 15.49
CA ASN A 551 -7.34 -12.74 16.19
C ASN A 551 -8.79 -12.26 16.21
N ASN A 552 -9.71 -13.15 15.90
CA ASN A 552 -11.13 -12.85 15.86
C ASN A 552 -11.75 -13.04 17.25
N HIS A 553 -12.80 -12.29 17.56
CA HIS A 553 -13.51 -12.42 18.82
C HIS A 553 -15.01 -12.66 18.58
N TYR A 554 -15.56 -13.69 19.21
CA TYR A 554 -16.99 -14.00 19.16
C TYR A 554 -17.58 -13.98 20.57
N ALA A 555 -18.69 -13.26 20.77
CA ALA A 555 -19.41 -13.34 22.04
C ALA A 555 -19.99 -14.75 22.24
N VAL A 556 -19.87 -15.35 23.42
CA VAL A 556 -20.45 -16.65 23.80
C VAL A 556 -20.97 -16.50 25.23
N GLY A 557 -22.29 -16.44 25.38
CA GLY A 557 -22.89 -15.96 26.64
C GLY A 557 -22.41 -14.54 26.96
N ASP A 558 -21.93 -14.33 28.19
CA ASP A 558 -21.44 -13.03 28.67
C ASP A 558 -19.94 -12.79 28.44
N LYS A 559 -19.25 -13.68 27.71
CA LYS A 559 -17.81 -13.60 27.47
C LYS A 559 -17.51 -13.45 25.98
N TYR A 560 -16.40 -12.79 25.65
CA TYR A 560 -15.83 -12.85 24.32
C TYR A 560 -14.78 -13.96 24.27
N ILE A 561 -14.91 -14.84 23.29
CA ILE A 561 -14.00 -15.94 23.05
C ILE A 561 -13.15 -15.59 21.84
N GLU A 562 -11.84 -15.66 22.02
CA GLU A 562 -10.86 -15.43 20.97
C GLU A 562 -10.71 -16.68 20.09
N VAL A 563 -10.59 -16.45 18.77
CA VAL A 563 -10.12 -17.43 17.80
C VAL A 563 -8.67 -17.06 17.47
N PRO A 564 -7.69 -17.83 17.99
CA PRO A 564 -6.26 -17.52 17.88
C PRO A 564 -5.74 -17.92 16.50
N ASN A 565 -6.09 -17.11 15.49
CA ASN A 565 -5.73 -17.37 14.11
C ASN A 565 -4.21 -17.41 13.92
N ASP A 566 -3.49 -16.53 14.59
CA ASP A 566 -2.03 -16.51 14.67
C ASP A 566 -1.43 -17.88 15.03
N ASN A 567 -1.84 -18.47 16.16
CA ASN A 567 -1.34 -19.74 16.64
C ASN A 567 -1.76 -20.91 15.74
N VAL A 568 -2.99 -20.86 15.21
CA VAL A 568 -3.45 -21.87 14.23
C VAL A 568 -2.59 -21.85 12.96
N ILE A 569 -2.34 -20.66 12.38
CA ILE A 569 -1.48 -20.54 11.20
C ILE A 569 -0.03 -20.95 11.51
N LEU A 570 0.46 -20.66 12.72
CA LEU A 570 1.77 -21.13 13.20
C LEU A 570 1.87 -22.66 13.23
N GLU A 571 0.87 -23.35 13.78
CA GLU A 571 0.79 -24.82 13.82
C GLU A 571 0.75 -25.41 12.41
N ILE A 572 -0.15 -24.89 11.55
CA ILE A 572 -0.30 -25.37 10.17
C ILE A 572 1.00 -25.16 9.37
N GLY A 573 1.62 -23.98 9.47
CA GLY A 573 2.86 -23.66 8.76
C GLY A 573 4.01 -24.60 9.13
N LYS A 574 4.19 -24.87 10.43
CA LYS A 574 5.17 -25.86 10.92
C LYS A 574 4.90 -27.25 10.37
N LYS A 575 3.63 -27.68 10.35
CA LYS A 575 3.25 -28.99 9.83
C LYS A 575 3.55 -29.15 8.33
N ILE A 576 3.37 -28.08 7.55
CA ILE A 576 3.63 -28.06 6.10
C ILE A 576 5.13 -28.13 5.78
N GLY A 577 5.98 -27.59 6.65
CA GLY A 577 7.44 -27.65 6.49
C GLY A 577 8.17 -26.32 6.75
N PHE A 578 7.45 -25.24 7.03
CA PHE A 578 8.07 -23.97 7.35
C PHE A 578 8.76 -23.99 8.72
N LYS A 579 9.89 -23.28 8.81
CA LYS A 579 10.56 -22.93 10.06
C LYS A 579 10.11 -21.55 10.51
N VAL A 580 9.89 -21.38 11.82
CA VAL A 580 9.56 -20.07 12.39
C VAL A 580 10.85 -19.26 12.49
N ASP A 581 10.87 -18.10 11.84
CA ASP A 581 11.99 -17.16 11.89
C ASP A 581 11.74 -16.10 12.98
N ARG A 582 10.55 -15.50 12.99
CA ARG A 582 10.18 -14.46 13.96
C ARG A 582 8.67 -14.34 14.12
N ILE A 583 8.24 -13.88 15.29
CA ILE A 583 6.86 -13.47 15.60
C ILE A 583 6.95 -12.06 16.18
N ILE A 584 6.13 -11.13 15.66
CA ILE A 584 6.08 -9.74 16.15
C ILE A 584 4.62 -9.39 16.42
N ASP A 585 4.30 -9.08 17.67
CA ASP A 585 2.96 -8.64 18.07
C ASP A 585 2.81 -7.13 17.97
N ARG A 586 1.65 -6.68 17.52
CA ARG A 586 1.36 -5.26 17.30
C ARG A 586 -0.02 -4.89 17.81
N LYS A 587 -0.07 -3.85 18.63
CA LYS A 587 -1.33 -3.25 19.08
C LYS A 587 -1.89 -2.31 18.02
N LEU A 588 -3.17 -2.44 17.70
CA LEU A 588 -3.85 -1.52 16.81
C LEU A 588 -4.36 -0.31 17.59
N GLN A 589 -3.78 0.87 17.34
CA GLN A 589 -4.41 2.13 17.78
C GLN A 589 -5.66 2.39 16.94
N LYS A 590 -6.86 2.26 17.52
CA LYS A 590 -8.12 2.63 16.87
C LYS A 590 -8.88 3.68 17.68
N SER A 591 -9.45 4.65 16.96
CA SER A 591 -10.42 5.63 17.45
C SER A 591 -11.87 5.11 17.43
N SER A 592 -12.11 3.88 16.96
CA SER A 592 -13.43 3.25 16.91
C SER A 592 -13.34 1.75 17.17
N GLU A 593 -14.25 1.23 17.99
CA GLU A 593 -14.35 -0.17 18.43
C GLU A 593 -14.42 -1.15 17.25
N GLY A 594 -13.28 -1.66 16.83
CA GLY A 594 -13.19 -2.83 15.96
C GLY A 594 -13.06 -4.11 16.78
N ILE A 595 -13.53 -5.24 16.24
CA ILE A 595 -13.48 -6.57 16.88
C ILE A 595 -12.03 -7.07 17.10
N ILE A 596 -11.05 -6.47 16.43
CA ILE A 596 -9.64 -6.88 16.44
C ILE A 596 -8.80 -5.79 17.11
N ARG A 597 -8.14 -6.20 18.19
CA ARG A 597 -7.37 -5.36 19.10
C ARG A 597 -5.85 -5.46 18.85
N GLU A 598 -5.40 -6.62 18.39
CA GLU A 598 -3.99 -6.93 18.14
C GLU A 598 -3.84 -7.67 16.80
N GLU A 599 -2.73 -7.40 16.11
CA GLU A 599 -2.30 -8.10 14.91
C GLU A 599 -0.92 -8.69 15.16
N THR A 600 -0.67 -9.88 14.64
CA THR A 600 0.61 -10.56 14.73
C THR A 600 1.22 -10.71 13.34
N VAL A 601 2.52 -10.44 13.25
CA VAL A 601 3.34 -10.63 12.06
C VAL A 601 4.09 -11.94 12.24
N LEU A 602 3.67 -12.98 11.52
CA LEU A 602 4.33 -14.28 11.50
C LEU A 602 5.34 -14.31 10.36
N ILE A 603 6.61 -14.55 10.68
CA ILE A 603 7.67 -14.69 9.69
C ILE A 603 8.17 -16.13 9.70
N PHE A 604 8.07 -16.76 8.54
CA PHE A 604 8.53 -18.12 8.30
C PHE A 604 9.68 -18.13 7.30
N GLN A 605 10.46 -19.19 7.34
CA GLN A 605 11.47 -19.55 6.34
C GLN A 605 11.14 -20.95 5.78
N LYS A 606 11.30 -21.14 4.47
CA LYS A 606 11.20 -22.46 3.84
C LYS A 606 12.47 -23.28 4.03
#